data_AF-A0A661VEA2-F1
#
_entry.id   AF-A0A661VEA2-F1
#
_cell.length_a   1.000
_cell.length_b   1.000
_cell.length_c   1.000
_cell.angle_alpha   90.00
_cell.angle_beta   90.00
_cell.angle_gamma   90.00
#
_symmetry.space_group_name_H-M   'P 1'
#
loop_
_entity.id
_entity.type
_entity.pdbx_description
1 polymer ?
#
loop_
_entity_poly.entity_id
_entity_poly.type
_entity_poly.pdbx_seq_one_letter_code
_entity_poly.pdbx_strand_id
1 'polypeptide(L)'
;MDRVLELTIDRLLEREASRLTSQKARLEQQLAEFERKYSLGSEEFYKKFERGELGDAIDFVEWSATYEMVENLQRRLSVLR
;
A
#
# COMPACT_ATOMS: atom_id res chain seq x y z
N MET A 1 -4.08 25.90 -26.90
CA MET A 1 -3.62 25.53 -25.54
C MET A 1 -2.18 25.07 -25.65
N ASP A 2 -1.36 25.38 -24.66
CA ASP A 2 0.10 25.30 -24.74
C ASP A 2 0.58 23.84 -24.63
N ARG A 3 1.09 23.28 -25.74
CA ARG A 3 1.53 21.88 -25.88
C ARG A 3 2.65 21.51 -24.90
N VAL A 4 3.44 22.50 -24.47
CA VAL A 4 4.53 22.29 -23.51
C VAL A 4 3.97 22.05 -22.11
N LEU A 5 2.87 22.71 -21.76
CA LEU A 5 2.15 22.53 -20.50
C LEU A 5 1.60 21.10 -20.37
N GLU A 6 0.97 20.56 -21.42
CA GLU A 6 0.46 19.18 -21.42
C GLU A 6 1.59 18.15 -21.22
N LEU A 7 2.67 18.27 -22.00
CA LEU A 7 3.85 17.39 -21.87
C LEU A 7 4.52 17.45 -20.48
N THR A 8 4.42 18.59 -19.80
CA THR A 8 4.99 18.76 -18.46
C THR A 8 4.09 18.11 -17.42
N ILE A 9 2.76 18.21 -17.56
CA ILE A 9 1.79 17.55 -16.68
C ILE A 9 1.90 16.03 -16.79
N ASP A 10 1.95 15.48 -18.00
CA ASP A 10 2.11 14.03 -18.22
C ASP A 10 3.37 13.49 -17.52
N ARG A 11 4.52 14.15 -17.72
CA ARG A 11 5.78 13.75 -17.08
C ARG A 11 5.74 13.82 -15.56
N LEU A 12 5.00 14.76 -14.99
CA LEU A 12 4.82 14.88 -13.55
C LEU A 12 3.93 13.76 -13.01
N LEU A 13 2.84 13.44 -13.72
CA LEU A 13 1.94 12.33 -13.38
C LEU A 13 2.67 10.98 -13.44
N GLU A 14 3.45 10.73 -14.50
CA GLU A 14 4.25 9.50 -14.63
C GLU A 14 5.25 9.34 -13.49
N ARG A 15 5.95 10.42 -13.11
CA ARG A 15 6.89 10.41 -11.98
C ARG A 15 6.17 10.12 -10.67
N GLU A 16 4.99 10.71 -10.46
CA GLU A 16 4.23 10.50 -9.25
C GLU A 16 3.71 9.06 -9.15
N ALA A 17 3.16 8.51 -10.25
CA ALA A 17 2.75 7.12 -10.32
C ALA A 17 3.90 6.15 -10.05
N SER A 18 5.09 6.41 -10.62
CA SER A 18 6.30 5.62 -10.37
C SER A 18 6.74 5.68 -8.90
N ARG A 19 6.68 6.87 -8.28
CA ARG A 19 7.01 7.07 -6.87
C ARG A 19 6.04 6.31 -5.94
N LEU A 20 4.74 6.39 -6.22
CA LEU A 20 3.71 5.69 -5.44
C LEU A 20 3.81 4.17 -5.61
N THR A 21 4.08 3.69 -6.83
CA THR A 21 4.31 2.27 -7.11
C THR A 21 5.52 1.73 -6.35
N SER A 22 6.61 2.49 -6.33
CA SER A 22 7.83 2.12 -5.60
C SER A 22 7.60 2.07 -4.08
N GLN A 23 6.80 2.98 -3.54
CA GLN A 23 6.41 2.96 -2.12
C GLN A 23 5.53 1.75 -1.80
N LYS A 24 4.52 1.47 -2.65
CA LYS A 24 3.65 0.31 -2.51
C LYS A 24 4.45 -0.99 -2.48
N ALA A 25 5.39 -1.16 -3.42
CA ALA A 25 6.22 -2.35 -3.49
C ALA A 25 7.04 -2.59 -2.21
N ARG A 26 7.55 -1.53 -1.56
CA ARG A 26 8.27 -1.64 -0.28
C ARG A 26 7.37 -2.12 0.85
N LEU A 27 6.17 -1.57 0.94
CA LEU A 27 5.20 -1.99 1.96
C LEU A 27 4.70 -3.41 1.71
N GLU A 28 4.51 -3.82 0.44
CA GLU A 28 4.18 -5.20 0.10
C GLU A 28 5.28 -6.20 0.50
N GLN A 29 6.56 -5.81 0.39
CA GLN A 29 7.65 -6.64 0.91
C GLN A 29 7.56 -6.79 2.43
N GLN A 30 7.24 -5.70 3.13
CA GLN A 30 7.08 -5.68 4.58
C GLN A 30 5.87 -6.54 5.03
N LEU A 31 4.75 -6.47 4.30
CA LEU A 31 3.62 -7.39 4.47
C LEU A 31 4.05 -8.85 4.29
N ALA A 32 4.82 -9.16 3.25
CA ALA A 32 5.30 -10.50 3.00
C ALA A 32 6.20 -11.04 4.12
N GLU A 33 6.90 -10.17 4.86
CA GLU A 33 7.66 -10.57 6.06
C GLU A 33 6.74 -10.99 7.19
N PHE A 34 5.67 -10.23 7.46
CA PHE A 34 4.65 -10.61 8.44
C PHE A 34 3.91 -11.89 8.02
N GLU A 35 3.53 -12.01 6.75
CA GLU A 35 2.86 -13.19 6.22
C GLU A 35 3.69 -14.45 6.41
N ARG A 36 5.01 -14.37 6.18
CA ARG A 36 5.94 -15.47 6.46
C ARG A 36 6.07 -15.75 7.95
N LYS A 37 6.21 -14.71 8.77
CA LYS A 37 6.38 -14.82 10.24
C LYS A 37 5.18 -15.51 10.89
N TYR A 38 3.97 -15.17 10.46
CA TYR A 38 2.72 -15.67 11.05
C TYR A 38 2.06 -16.77 10.22
N SER A 39 2.60 -17.11 9.04
CA SER A 39 2.03 -18.07 8.08
C SER A 39 0.54 -17.79 7.78
N LEU A 40 0.21 -16.51 7.67
CA LEU A 40 -1.15 -16.00 7.50
C LEU A 40 -1.12 -14.89 6.46
N GLY A 41 -1.99 -14.93 5.45
CA GLY A 41 -2.07 -13.87 4.44
C GLY A 41 -2.58 -12.56 5.03
N SER A 42 -2.09 -11.42 4.54
CA SER A 42 -2.41 -10.09 5.10
C SER A 42 -3.91 -9.77 5.04
N GLU A 43 -4.61 -10.21 3.99
CA GLU A 43 -6.08 -10.02 3.89
C GLU A 43 -6.84 -10.80 4.97
N GLU A 44 -6.46 -12.05 5.21
CA GLU A 44 -7.08 -12.88 6.25
C GLU A 44 -6.72 -12.40 7.66
N PHE A 45 -5.47 -11.97 7.84
CA PHE A 45 -5.03 -11.28 9.05
C PHE A 45 -5.88 -10.04 9.33
N TYR A 46 -6.07 -9.17 8.33
CA TYR A 46 -6.80 -7.92 8.50
C TYR A 46 -8.27 -8.16 8.89
N LYS A 47 -8.95 -9.12 8.26
CA LYS A 47 -10.32 -9.52 8.64
C LYS A 47 -10.41 -9.99 10.10
N LYS A 48 -9.40 -10.73 10.57
CA LYS A 48 -9.33 -11.21 11.97
C LYS A 48 -9.01 -10.09 12.95
N PHE A 49 -8.13 -9.17 12.55
CA PHE A 49 -7.78 -7.97 13.32
C PHE A 49 -9.01 -7.07 13.53
N GLU A 50 -9.77 -6.78 12.46
CA GLU A 50 -11.00 -5.97 12.53
C GLU A 50 -12.09 -6.60 13.40
N ARG A 51 -12.11 -7.93 13.49
CA ARG A 51 -13.04 -8.67 14.37
C ARG A 51 -12.60 -8.70 15.84
N GLY A 52 -11.42 -8.17 16.16
CA GLY A 52 -10.83 -8.26 17.49
C GLY A 52 -10.45 -9.69 17.89
N GLU A 53 -10.25 -10.58 16.92
CA GLU A 53 -9.83 -11.97 17.16
C GLU A 53 -8.32 -12.10 17.39
N LEU A 54 -7.56 -11.02 17.16
CA LEU A 54 -6.13 -10.94 17.35
C LEU A 54 -5.82 -10.09 18.58
N GLY A 55 -4.85 -10.53 19.38
CA GLY A 55 -4.47 -9.83 20.61
C GLY A 55 -3.74 -8.51 20.37
N ASP A 56 -3.27 -7.89 21.43
CA ASP A 56 -2.63 -6.56 21.39
C ASP A 56 -1.13 -6.61 21.07
N ALA A 57 -0.67 -7.60 20.28
CA ALA A 57 0.73 -7.65 19.90
C ALA A 57 1.07 -6.44 19.03
N ILE A 58 2.18 -5.76 19.34
CA ILE A 58 2.62 -4.58 18.59
C ILE A 58 2.81 -4.88 17.10
N ASP A 59 3.29 -6.10 16.79
CA ASP A 59 3.36 -6.64 15.43
C ASP A 59 2.03 -6.60 14.68
N PHE A 60 0.90 -6.85 15.34
CA PHE A 60 -0.41 -6.84 14.68
C PHE A 60 -0.87 -5.42 14.38
N VAL A 61 -0.56 -4.46 15.25
CA VAL A 61 -0.83 -3.03 14.99
C VAL A 61 0.04 -2.52 13.83
N GLU A 62 1.31 -2.90 13.80
CA GLU A 62 2.21 -2.55 12.70
C GLU A 62 1.78 -3.19 11.37
N TRP A 63 1.37 -4.46 11.40
CA TRP A 63 0.91 -5.18 10.22
C TRP A 63 -0.39 -4.58 9.67
N SER A 64 -1.38 -4.27 10.53
CA SER A 64 -2.64 -3.67 10.08
C SER A 64 -2.41 -2.28 9.48
N ALA A 65 -1.61 -1.44 10.13
CA ALA A 65 -1.22 -0.13 9.59
C ALA A 65 -0.53 -0.26 8.22
N THR A 66 0.39 -1.22 8.06
CA THR A 66 1.09 -1.48 6.80
C THR A 66 0.11 -1.89 5.70
N TYR A 67 -0.87 -2.75 6.03
CA TYR A 67 -1.89 -3.20 5.08
C TYR A 67 -2.78 -2.04 4.63
N GLU A 68 -3.25 -1.21 5.57
CA GLU A 68 -4.05 -0.01 5.26
C GLU A 68 -3.27 0.98 4.38
N MET A 69 -1.97 1.12 4.58
CA MET A 69 -1.13 1.98 3.74
C MET A 69 -1.02 1.45 2.30
N VAL A 70 -0.85 0.14 2.11
CA VAL A 70 -0.83 -0.49 0.78
C VAL A 70 -2.16 -0.29 0.06
N GLU A 71 -3.26 -0.56 0.76
CA GLU A 71 -4.63 -0.31 0.31
C GLU A 71 -4.85 1.15 -0.12
N ASN A 72 -4.39 2.11 0.69
CA ASN A 72 -4.50 3.53 0.38
C ASN A 72 -3.70 3.91 -0.87
N LEU A 73 -2.47 3.42 -0.99
CA LEU A 73 -1.62 3.66 -2.15
C LEU A 73 -2.22 3.03 -3.41
N GLN A 74 -2.81 1.85 -3.32
CA GLN A 74 -3.50 1.19 -4.42
C GLN A 74 -4.70 2.02 -4.91
N ARG A 75 -5.52 2.55 -3.99
CA ARG A 75 -6.62 3.46 -4.33
C ARG A 75 -6.10 4.73 -5.02
N ARG A 76 -5.02 5.35 -4.51
CA ARG A 76 -4.42 6.53 -5.15
C ARG A 76 -3.90 6.24 -6.55
N LEU A 77 -3.21 5.11 -6.73
CA LEU A 77 -2.70 4.67 -8.04
C LEU A 77 -3.84 4.39 -9.02
N SER A 78 -4.98 3.86 -8.57
CA SER A 78 -6.13 3.63 -9.45
C SER A 78 -6.79 4.91 -9.97
N VAL A 79 -6.65 6.04 -9.26
CA VAL A 79 -7.16 7.35 -9.71
C VAL A 79 -6.20 8.02 -10.68
N LEU A 80 -4.91 7.70 -10.61
CA LEU A 80 -3.86 8.21 -11.49
C LEU A 80 -3.73 7.43 -12.81
N ARG A 81 -4.42 6.30 -12.96
CA ARG A 81 -4.32 5.38 -14.09
C ARG A 81 -5.47 5.54 -15.07
#